data_AF-A0A258IYX0-F1
#
_entry.id   AF-A0A258IYX0-F1
#
_cell.length_a   1.000
_cell.length_b   1.000
_cell.length_c   1.000
_cell.angle_alpha   90.00
_cell.angle_beta   90.00
_cell.angle_gamma   90.00
#
_symmetry.space_group_name_H-M   'P 1'
#
loop_
_entity.id
_entity.type
_entity.pdbx_description
1 polymer ?
#
loop_
_entity_poly.entity_id
_entity_poly.type
_entity_poly.pdbx_seq_one_letter_code
_entity_poly.pdbx_strand_id
1 'polypeptide(L)'
;MTKSPKKQRLSVYLEPEVMKALSAHAARRGHSLSLVAEAGIASFLSPDAAERQEAAITKRLDQIDRRMTRMERDVGIAVETLAIFVRFWLQTTPALPEPAAQAARAKAGERYEAFIAALGRRLANGPKLRQEISEDLSPARDAE
;
A
#
# COMPACT_ATOMS: atom_id res chain seq x y z
N MET A 1 -25.43 -14.84 45.11
CA MET A 1 -24.17 -14.17 44.73
C MET A 1 -23.03 -15.17 44.83
N THR A 2 -22.71 -15.85 43.73
CA THR A 2 -21.60 -16.81 43.68
C THR A 2 -20.27 -16.04 43.71
N LYS A 3 -19.47 -16.24 44.76
CA LYS A 3 -18.13 -15.64 44.89
C LYS A 3 -17.29 -16.04 43.68
N SER A 4 -16.72 -15.05 42.97
CA SER A 4 -15.71 -15.32 41.96
C SER A 4 -14.55 -16.12 42.59
N PRO A 5 -14.09 -17.21 41.96
CA PRO A 5 -13.01 -18.01 42.51
C PRO A 5 -11.75 -17.14 42.67
N LYS A 6 -11.05 -17.30 43.81
CA LYS A 6 -9.81 -16.58 44.07
C LYS A 6 -8.73 -17.05 43.08
N LYS A 7 -7.93 -16.12 42.55
CA LYS A 7 -6.77 -16.43 41.70
C LYS A 7 -5.80 -17.35 42.45
N GLN A 8 -5.31 -18.38 41.79
CA GLN A 8 -4.31 -19.30 42.34
C GLN A 8 -2.90 -18.69 42.21
N ARG A 9 -2.07 -18.82 43.25
CA ARG A 9 -0.69 -18.33 43.22
C ARG A 9 0.16 -19.27 42.38
N LEU A 10 0.82 -18.74 41.36
CA LEU A 10 1.82 -19.42 40.56
C LEU A 10 3.22 -18.89 40.95
N SER A 11 4.15 -19.78 41.29
CA SER A 11 5.56 -19.43 41.55
C SER A 11 6.42 -20.18 40.53
N VAL A 12 7.02 -19.44 39.60
CA VAL A 12 7.86 -19.98 38.52
C VAL A 12 9.14 -19.17 38.42
N TYR A 13 10.22 -19.84 38.05
CA TYR A 13 11.48 -19.19 37.72
C TYR A 13 11.43 -18.75 36.26
N LEU A 14 11.89 -17.53 36.00
CA LEU A 14 12.04 -16.96 34.66
C LEU A 14 13.50 -16.62 34.46
N GLU A 15 13.99 -16.83 33.25
CA GLU A 15 15.31 -16.31 32.84
C GLU A 15 15.36 -14.79 33.07
N PRO A 16 16.50 -14.23 33.55
CA PRO A 16 16.61 -12.81 33.90
C PRO A 16 16.19 -11.88 32.76
N GLU A 17 16.54 -12.21 31.51
CA GLU A 17 16.16 -11.43 30.34
C GLU A 17 14.65 -11.46 30.07
N VAL A 18 13.98 -12.58 30.34
CA VAL A 18 12.52 -12.70 30.19
C VAL A 18 11.82 -11.86 31.26
N MET A 19 12.30 -11.91 32.51
CA MET A 19 11.76 -11.09 33.59
C MET A 19 11.92 -9.59 33.32
N LYS A 20 13.06 -9.19 32.76
CA LYS A 20 13.34 -7.81 32.32
C LYS A 20 12.39 -7.39 31.20
N ALA A 21 12.20 -8.22 30.18
CA ALA A 21 11.27 -7.95 29.08
C ALA A 21 9.81 -7.83 29.56
N LEU A 22 9.36 -8.72 30.44
CA LEU A 22 8.03 -8.69 31.05
C LEU A 22 7.82 -7.40 31.85
N SER A 23 8.82 -7.01 32.65
CA SER A 23 8.77 -5.79 33.46
C SER A 23 8.72 -4.53 32.60
N ALA A 24 9.53 -4.45 31.55
CA ALA A 24 9.51 -3.34 30.60
C ALA A 24 8.19 -3.27 29.81
N HIS A 25 7.58 -4.42 29.47
CA HIS A 25 6.28 -4.45 28.81
C HIS A 25 5.16 -3.96 29.73
N ALA A 26 5.14 -4.42 30.97
CA ALA A 26 4.15 -4.06 31.98
C ALA A 26 4.24 -2.57 32.34
N ALA A 27 5.45 -2.05 32.56
CA ALA A 27 5.70 -0.64 32.89
C ALA A 27 5.22 0.32 31.79
N ARG A 28 5.48 0.00 30.51
CA ARG A 28 5.03 0.82 29.36
C ARG A 28 3.52 1.01 29.28
N ARG A 29 2.74 0.10 29.88
CA ARG A 29 1.26 0.09 29.82
C ARG A 29 0.61 0.33 31.19
N GLY A 30 1.39 0.57 32.24
CA GLY A 30 0.88 0.72 33.60
C GLY A 30 0.17 -0.54 34.14
N HIS A 31 0.59 -1.72 33.70
CA HIS A 31 -0.01 -3.00 34.10
C HIS A 31 0.82 -3.70 35.17
N SER A 32 0.18 -4.54 36.00
CA SER A 32 0.91 -5.40 36.92
C SER A 32 1.55 -6.58 36.18
N LEU A 33 2.70 -7.05 36.67
CA LEU A 33 3.38 -8.23 36.13
C LEU A 33 2.47 -9.45 36.08
N SER A 34 1.70 -9.68 37.16
CA SER A 34 0.78 -10.81 37.25
C SER A 34 -0.34 -10.73 36.21
N LEU A 35 -0.82 -9.54 35.87
CA LEU A 35 -1.86 -9.37 34.84
C LEU A 35 -1.31 -9.72 33.46
N VAL A 36 -0.12 -9.22 33.12
CA VAL A 36 0.53 -9.50 31.83
C VAL A 36 0.90 -10.97 31.71
N ALA A 37 1.42 -11.58 32.78
CA ALA A 37 1.76 -13.00 32.82
C ALA A 37 0.53 -13.90 32.66
N GLU A 38 -0.56 -13.61 33.39
CA GLU A 38 -1.83 -14.34 33.26
C GLU A 38 -2.41 -14.22 31.85
N ALA A 39 -2.41 -13.02 31.27
CA ALA A 39 -2.89 -12.80 29.91
C ALA A 39 -2.04 -13.56 28.88
N GLY A 40 -0.71 -13.56 29.04
CA GLY A 40 0.19 -14.32 28.18
C GLY A 40 -0.04 -15.83 28.26
N ILE A 41 -0.17 -16.38 29.48
CA ILE A 41 -0.44 -17.81 29.70
C ILE A 41 -1.82 -18.19 29.15
N ALA A 42 -2.86 -17.40 29.44
CA ALA A 42 -4.21 -17.64 28.95
C ALA A 42 -4.28 -17.57 27.41
N SER A 43 -3.56 -16.62 26.79
CA SER A 43 -3.45 -16.53 25.34
C SER A 43 -2.73 -17.73 24.74
N PHE A 44 -1.65 -18.20 25.37
CA PHE A 44 -0.89 -19.36 24.91
C PHE A 44 -1.69 -20.66 24.99
N LEU A 45 -2.50 -20.82 26.04
CA LEU A 45 -3.31 -22.02 26.26
C LEU A 45 -4.66 -21.99 25.53
N SER A 46 -5.02 -20.89 24.85
CA SER A 46 -6.28 -20.79 24.12
C SER A 46 -6.15 -21.47 22.75
N PRO A 47 -6.95 -22.52 22.44
CA PRO A 47 -6.91 -23.23 21.17
C PRO A 47 -7.13 -22.31 19.96
N ASP A 48 -7.92 -21.25 20.12
CA ASP A 48 -8.30 -20.37 19.04
C ASP A 48 -7.41 -19.12 18.88
N ALA A 49 -6.49 -18.84 19.80
CA ALA A 49 -5.80 -17.54 19.79
C ALA A 49 -4.82 -17.42 18.61
N ALA A 50 -4.05 -18.48 18.35
CA ALA A 50 -3.19 -18.57 17.17
C ALA A 50 -4.03 -18.62 15.89
N GLU A 51 -5.05 -19.47 15.85
CA GLU A 51 -5.91 -19.66 14.67
C GLU A 51 -6.71 -18.39 14.30
N ARG A 52 -7.22 -17.64 15.28
CA ARG A 52 -7.91 -16.35 15.05
C ARG A 52 -6.95 -15.28 14.56
N GLN A 53 -5.73 -15.23 15.08
CA GLN A 53 -4.73 -14.27 14.65
C GLN A 53 -4.29 -14.55 13.21
N GLU A 54 -4.04 -15.81 12.89
CA GLU A 54 -3.72 -16.27 11.54
C GLU A 54 -4.87 -16.00 10.57
N ALA A 55 -6.11 -16.34 10.93
CA ALA A 55 -7.29 -16.07 10.10
C ALA A 55 -7.49 -14.56 9.84
N ALA A 56 -7.23 -13.70 10.84
CA ALA A 56 -7.32 -12.26 10.67
C ALA A 56 -6.24 -11.71 9.72
N ILE A 57 -5.03 -12.29 9.76
CA ILE A 57 -3.94 -11.94 8.84
C ILE A 57 -4.28 -12.39 7.42
N THR A 58 -4.69 -13.66 7.24
CA THR A 58 -5.11 -14.19 5.93
C THR A 58 -6.22 -13.35 5.32
N LYS A 59 -7.25 -13.01 6.10
CA LYS A 59 -8.35 -12.15 5.63
C LYS A 59 -7.87 -10.76 5.19
N ARG A 60 -6.89 -10.19 5.88
CA ARG A 60 -6.29 -8.89 5.49
C ARG A 60 -5.49 -9.03 4.20
N LEU A 61 -4.72 -10.10 4.05
CA LEU A 61 -3.99 -10.39 2.81
C LEU A 61 -4.95 -10.57 1.64
N ASP A 62 -6.02 -11.34 1.79
CA ASP A 62 -7.06 -11.51 0.76
C ASP A 62 -7.70 -10.16 0.38
N GLN A 63 -7.92 -9.28 1.36
CA GLN A 63 -8.46 -7.95 1.09
C GLN A 63 -7.47 -7.07 0.31
N ILE A 64 -6.18 -7.15 0.62
CA ILE A 64 -5.12 -6.43 -0.11
C ILE A 64 -5.05 -6.95 -1.54
N ASP A 65 -5.04 -8.27 -1.72
CA ASP A 65 -4.98 -8.91 -3.04
C ASP A 65 -6.15 -8.46 -3.93
N ARG A 66 -7.38 -8.52 -3.41
CA ARG A 66 -8.57 -8.03 -4.14
C ARG A 66 -8.49 -6.54 -4.50
N ARG A 67 -7.88 -5.71 -3.64
CA ARG A 67 -7.67 -4.29 -3.94
C ARG A 67 -6.61 -4.11 -5.01
N MET A 68 -5.55 -4.93 -4.98
CA MET A 68 -4.48 -4.94 -5.97
C MET A 68 -5.02 -5.34 -7.35
N THR A 69 -5.77 -6.43 -7.46
CA THR A 69 -6.39 -6.85 -8.74
C THR A 69 -7.30 -5.75 -9.32
N ARG A 70 -8.07 -5.06 -8.46
CA ARG A 70 -8.91 -3.94 -8.91
C ARG A 70 -8.07 -2.78 -9.40
N MET A 71 -7.01 -2.45 -8.67
CA MET A 71 -6.09 -1.37 -9.05
C MET A 71 -5.37 -1.67 -10.36
N GLU A 72 -4.92 -2.91 -10.58
CA GLU A 72 -4.33 -3.36 -11.84
C GLU A 72 -5.31 -3.18 -13.00
N ARG A 73 -6.56 -3.60 -12.82
CA ARG A 73 -7.61 -3.39 -13.82
C ARG A 73 -7.85 -1.92 -14.11
N ASP A 74 -7.98 -1.09 -13.08
CA ASP A 74 -8.26 0.34 -13.23
C ASP A 74 -7.08 1.07 -13.89
N VAL A 75 -5.84 0.68 -13.58
CA VAL A 75 -4.62 1.16 -14.24
C VAL A 75 -4.58 0.71 -15.71
N GLY A 76 -4.94 -0.54 -16.00
CA GLY A 76 -5.05 -1.04 -17.37
C GLY A 76 -6.02 -0.20 -18.20
N ILE A 77 -7.22 0.06 -17.67
CA ILE A 77 -8.23 0.93 -18.31
C ILE A 77 -7.67 2.33 -18.54
N ALA A 78 -6.96 2.92 -17.57
CA ALA A 78 -6.37 4.24 -17.71
C ALA A 78 -5.30 4.28 -18.81
N VAL A 79 -4.44 3.27 -18.87
CA VAL A 79 -3.40 3.13 -19.91
C VAL A 79 -4.03 2.98 -21.30
N GLU A 80 -5.03 2.13 -21.45
CA GLU A 80 -5.77 1.96 -22.71
C GLU A 80 -6.46 3.25 -23.15
N THR A 81 -7.13 3.92 -22.22
CA THR A 81 -7.80 5.20 -22.47
C THR A 81 -6.80 6.26 -22.92
N LEU A 82 -5.64 6.36 -22.27
CA LEU A 82 -4.58 7.30 -22.65
C LEU A 82 -4.01 6.98 -24.04
N ALA A 83 -3.78 5.71 -24.35
CA ALA A 83 -3.31 5.29 -25.68
C ALA A 83 -4.31 5.70 -26.78
N ILE A 84 -5.61 5.45 -26.55
CA ILE A 84 -6.68 5.87 -27.46
C ILE A 84 -6.70 7.40 -27.60
N PHE A 85 -6.62 8.13 -26.48
CA PHE A 85 -6.61 9.59 -26.47
C PHE A 85 -5.43 10.17 -27.28
N VAL A 86 -4.21 9.70 -27.06
CA VAL A 86 -3.02 10.16 -27.78
C VAL A 86 -3.16 9.90 -29.28
N ARG A 87 -3.64 8.70 -29.65
CA ARG A 87 -3.88 8.35 -31.06
C ARG A 87 -4.94 9.25 -31.69
N PHE A 88 -6.07 9.45 -31.02
CA PHE A 88 -7.14 10.35 -31.47
C PHE A 88 -6.62 11.78 -31.63
N TRP A 89 -5.87 12.29 -30.67
CA TRP A 89 -5.31 13.64 -30.69
C TRP A 89 -4.35 13.86 -31.88
N LEU A 90 -3.46 12.90 -32.15
CA LEU A 90 -2.54 12.94 -33.30
C LEU A 90 -3.26 12.90 -34.66
N GLN A 91 -4.44 12.28 -34.71
CA GLN A 91 -5.27 12.19 -35.92
C GLN A 91 -6.14 13.44 -36.15
N THR A 92 -6.62 14.07 -35.08
CA THR A 92 -7.65 15.13 -35.18
C THR A 92 -7.09 16.55 -35.12
N THR A 93 -5.84 16.73 -34.69
CA THR A 93 -5.23 18.06 -34.55
C THR A 93 -4.36 18.42 -35.76
N PRO A 94 -4.95 19.00 -36.83
CA PRO A 94 -4.24 19.99 -37.62
C PRO A 94 -5.04 21.30 -37.78
N ALA A 95 -4.45 22.43 -37.36
CA ALA A 95 -4.89 23.77 -37.77
C ALA A 95 -4.27 24.11 -39.16
N LEU A 96 -4.47 23.24 -40.15
CA LEU A 96 -3.86 23.36 -41.48
C LEU A 96 -4.95 23.35 -42.57
N PRO A 97 -4.76 24.07 -43.69
CA PRO A 97 -5.67 24.02 -44.84
C PRO A 97 -5.82 22.59 -45.41
N GLU A 98 -6.96 22.32 -46.04
CA GLU A 98 -7.46 20.98 -46.41
C GLU A 98 -6.47 20.02 -47.10
N PRO A 99 -5.52 20.44 -47.98
CA PRO A 99 -4.52 19.52 -48.53
C PRO A 99 -3.42 19.14 -47.51
N ALA A 100 -3.00 20.07 -46.66
CA ALA A 100 -1.99 19.83 -45.63
C ALA A 100 -2.55 19.05 -44.43
N ALA A 101 -3.84 19.23 -44.12
CA ALA A 101 -4.54 18.45 -43.11
C ALA A 101 -4.64 16.97 -43.48
N GLN A 102 -4.91 16.66 -44.75
CA GLN A 102 -5.02 15.28 -45.24
C GLN A 102 -3.66 14.55 -45.22
N ALA A 103 -2.59 15.23 -45.65
CA ALA A 103 -1.23 14.73 -45.54
C ALA A 103 -0.80 14.52 -44.06
N ALA A 104 -1.18 15.42 -43.16
CA ALA A 104 -0.90 15.28 -41.73
C ALA A 104 -1.62 14.07 -41.13
N ARG A 105 -2.90 13.84 -41.47
CA ARG A 105 -3.67 12.66 -41.03
C ARG A 105 -3.05 11.36 -41.53
N ALA A 106 -2.57 11.32 -42.78
CA ALA A 106 -1.88 10.15 -43.34
C ALA A 106 -0.61 9.77 -42.53
N LYS A 107 0.09 10.76 -41.96
CA LYS A 107 1.27 10.56 -41.09
C LYS A 107 0.95 10.34 -39.61
N ALA A 108 -0.32 10.33 -39.20
CA ALA A 108 -0.68 10.19 -37.79
C ALA A 108 -0.26 8.83 -37.20
N GLY A 109 -0.30 7.77 -38.01
CA GLY A 109 0.20 6.44 -37.62
C GLY A 109 1.70 6.44 -37.31
N GLU A 110 2.52 6.99 -38.22
CA GLU A 110 3.97 7.13 -38.01
C GLU A 110 4.31 7.95 -36.75
N ARG A 111 3.56 9.04 -36.51
CA ARG A 111 3.72 9.86 -35.30
C ARG A 111 3.38 9.11 -34.02
N TYR A 112 2.37 8.24 -34.05
CA TYR A 112 2.03 7.40 -32.92
C TYR A 112 3.13 6.36 -32.63
N GLU A 113 3.64 5.67 -33.64
CA GLU A 113 4.76 4.73 -33.48
C GLU A 113 6.02 5.42 -32.92
N ALA A 114 6.34 6.63 -33.42
CA ALA A 114 7.43 7.44 -32.90
C ALA A 114 7.23 7.83 -31.42
N PHE A 115 5.99 8.14 -31.02
CA PHE A 115 5.64 8.40 -29.62
C PHE A 115 5.87 7.16 -28.75
N ILE A 116 5.38 5.98 -29.17
CA ILE A 116 5.57 4.73 -28.43
C ILE A 116 7.07 4.41 -28.29
N ALA A 117 7.87 4.57 -29.35
CA ALA A 117 9.31 4.36 -29.30
C ALA A 117 10.01 5.35 -28.35
N ALA A 118 9.61 6.62 -28.33
CA ALA A 118 10.15 7.62 -27.41
C ALA A 118 9.79 7.30 -25.94
N LEU A 119 8.54 6.90 -25.69
CA LEU A 119 8.08 6.48 -24.37
C LEU A 119 8.86 5.24 -23.88
N GLY A 120 9.05 4.24 -24.73
CA GLY A 120 9.83 3.05 -24.42
C GLY A 120 11.28 3.37 -24.04
N ARG A 121 11.95 4.24 -24.81
CA ARG A 121 13.31 4.69 -24.47
C ARG A 121 13.37 5.40 -23.12
N ARG A 122 12.38 6.24 -22.81
CA ARG A 122 12.31 6.96 -21.54
C ARG A 122 12.07 6.02 -20.36
N LEU A 123 11.20 5.02 -20.50
CA LEU A 123 10.96 4.04 -19.44
C LEU A 123 12.18 3.15 -19.17
N ALA A 124 12.96 2.82 -20.19
CA ALA A 124 14.16 2.02 -20.04
C ALA A 124 15.33 2.79 -19.42
N ASN A 125 15.57 4.03 -19.87
CA ASN A 125 16.84 4.75 -19.62
C ASN A 125 16.67 6.19 -19.12
N GLY A 126 15.46 6.71 -19.03
CA GLY A 126 15.19 8.10 -18.64
C GLY A 126 14.87 8.27 -17.16
N PRO A 127 14.95 9.51 -16.62
CA PRO A 127 14.47 9.81 -15.28
C PRO A 127 12.97 9.50 -15.17
N LYS A 128 12.55 9.06 -13.98
CA LYS A 128 11.12 8.79 -13.74
C LYS A 128 10.38 10.12 -13.82
N LEU A 129 9.21 10.15 -14.46
CA LEU A 129 8.40 11.36 -14.57
C LEU A 129 8.18 12.07 -13.22
N ARG A 130 8.03 11.31 -12.13
CA ARG A 130 7.89 11.86 -10.77
C ARG A 130 9.10 12.67 -10.28
N GLN A 131 10.29 12.45 -10.84
CA GLN A 131 11.50 13.19 -10.48
C GLN A 131 11.60 14.53 -11.22
N GLU A 132 10.88 14.68 -12.34
CA GLU A 132 10.79 15.93 -13.10
C GLU A 132 9.66 16.84 -12.60
N ILE A 133 8.63 16.26 -11.97
CA ILE A 133 7.56 17.00 -11.34
C ILE A 133 8.05 17.38 -9.93
N SER A 134 8.53 18.62 -9.75
CA SER A 134 8.88 19.15 -8.42
C SER A 134 7.67 19.01 -7.50
N GLU A 135 7.80 18.21 -6.43
CA GLU A 135 6.85 18.27 -5.31
C GLU A 135 7.11 19.58 -4.56
N ASP A 136 6.59 20.70 -5.08
CA ASP A 136 6.50 21.96 -4.34
C ASP A 136 5.41 21.82 -3.26
N LEU A 137 5.64 20.94 -2.30
CA LEU A 137 4.93 20.89 -1.04
C LEU A 137 5.70 21.77 -0.06
N SER A 138 5.43 23.07 -0.08
CA SER A 138 5.72 23.90 1.09
C SER A 138 4.75 23.49 2.20
N PRO A 139 5.20 22.92 3.33
CA PRO A 139 4.36 22.91 4.51
C PRO A 139 4.23 24.37 4.95
N ALA A 140 3.02 24.92 4.80
CA ALA A 140 2.66 26.15 5.49
C ALA A 140 2.97 25.93 6.97
N ARG A 141 3.98 26.64 7.46
CA ARG A 141 4.25 26.75 8.89
C ARG A 141 3.09 27.54 9.47
N ASP A 142 2.15 26.83 10.07
CA ASP A 142 1.31 27.37 11.13
C ASP A 142 2.23 27.69 12.31
N ALA A 143 2.51 28.97 12.50
CA ALA A 143 3.03 29.53 13.75
C ALA A 143 2.67 31.01 13.79
N GLU A 144 1.46 31.29 14.27
CA GLU A 144 1.17 32.47 15.09
C GLU A 144 0.30 32.03 16.28
#